data_AF-A0A2E0ZN53-F1
#
_entry.id   AF-A0A2E0ZN53-F1
#
_cell.length_a   1.000
_cell.length_b   1.000
_cell.length_c   1.000
_cell.angle_alpha   90.00
_cell.angle_beta   90.00
_cell.angle_gamma   90.00
#
_symmetry.space_group_name_H-M   'P 1'
#
loop_
_entity.id
_entity.type
_entity.pdbx_description
1 polymer ?
#
loop_
_entity_poly.entity_id
_entity_poly.type
_entity_poly.pdbx_seq_one_letter_code
_entity_poly.pdbx_strand_id
1 'polypeptide(L)'
;MTGNPRFTFFAVLTVLFPLVLALGIVLIPVVRNYADHELAETAAAKSKRWFWGHLLSAIGFGLGIVVSAAVNLYLLWSINRFWAGFGLLLMIVGGTAQMFGLGADGIGPLAVRRAGGSAKLFFDGSRVWVTGTFIAGSILFSLGQIIMVILIGNWEFFLPAMTITMLVAATLFSLSTAVPSGYGLYVTAVTAFIIYLPLAGLFWQLATI
;
A
#
# COMPACT_ATOMS: atom_id res chain seq x y z
N MET A 1 -12.05 33.89 -0.91
CA MET A 1 -10.72 33.25 -0.99
C MET A 1 -10.92 31.90 -1.66
N THR A 2 -10.59 31.78 -2.94
CA THR A 2 -10.63 30.47 -3.63
C THR A 2 -9.31 29.77 -3.35
N GLY A 3 -9.32 28.76 -2.49
CA GLY A 3 -8.13 27.98 -2.16
C GLY A 3 -7.46 27.35 -3.39
N ASN A 4 -6.20 26.93 -3.26
CA ASN A 4 -5.46 26.35 -4.38
C ASN A 4 -6.02 24.95 -4.72
N PRO A 5 -6.70 24.77 -5.87
CA PRO A 5 -7.41 23.52 -6.19
C PRO A 5 -6.47 22.32 -6.33
N ARG A 6 -5.17 22.55 -6.60
CA ARG A 6 -4.17 21.48 -6.72
C ARG A 6 -3.94 20.79 -5.37
N PHE A 7 -3.82 21.56 -4.29
CA PHE A 7 -3.60 21.01 -2.96
C PHE A 7 -4.87 20.35 -2.39
N THR A 8 -6.05 20.88 -2.70
CA THR A 8 -7.32 20.18 -2.41
C THR A 8 -7.37 18.81 -3.08
N PHE A 9 -7.00 18.74 -4.36
CA PHE A 9 -6.93 17.46 -5.08
C PHE A 9 -5.94 16.48 -4.46
N PHE A 10 -4.74 16.93 -4.07
CA PHE A 10 -3.76 16.10 -3.39
C PHE A 10 -4.25 15.60 -2.03
N ALA A 11 -4.91 16.45 -1.24
CA ALA A 11 -5.50 16.04 0.04
C ALA A 11 -6.53 14.91 -0.16
N VAL A 12 -7.44 15.07 -1.15
CA VAL A 12 -8.44 14.05 -1.48
C VAL A 12 -7.79 12.73 -1.89
N LEU A 13 -6.82 12.76 -2.81
CA LEU A 13 -6.10 11.54 -3.22
C LEU A 13 -5.40 10.85 -2.05
N THR A 14 -4.81 11.65 -1.16
CA THR A 14 -4.07 11.16 0.02
C THR A 14 -4.99 10.45 1.00
N VAL A 15 -6.26 10.86 1.11
CA VAL A 15 -7.30 10.16 1.89
C VAL A 15 -7.83 8.93 1.15
N LEU A 16 -8.01 9.02 -0.18
CA LEU A 16 -8.53 7.91 -0.97
C LEU A 16 -7.61 6.69 -0.96
N PHE A 17 -6.29 6.88 -0.96
CA PHE A 17 -5.33 5.78 -0.93
C PHE A 17 -5.59 4.78 0.22
N PRO A 18 -5.49 5.16 1.51
CA PRO A 18 -5.68 4.23 2.61
C PRO A 18 -7.11 3.68 2.68
N LEU A 19 -8.13 4.47 2.25
CA LEU A 19 -9.52 3.99 2.18
C LEU A 19 -9.71 2.86 1.18
N VAL A 20 -9.22 3.03 -0.06
CA VAL A 20 -9.34 2.03 -1.12
C VAL A 20 -8.56 0.78 -0.77
N LEU A 21 -7.34 0.95 -0.22
CA LEU A 21 -6.52 -0.17 0.25
C LEU A 21 -7.23 -0.96 1.37
N ALA A 22 -7.74 -0.27 2.39
CA ALA A 22 -8.45 -0.91 3.49
C ALA A 22 -9.72 -1.63 3.05
N LEU A 23 -10.50 -1.03 2.14
CA LEU A 23 -11.67 -1.67 1.55
C LEU A 23 -11.30 -2.95 0.81
N GLY A 24 -10.25 -2.91 0.00
CA GLY A 24 -9.72 -4.10 -0.68
C GLY A 24 -9.37 -5.20 0.32
N ILE A 25 -8.58 -4.87 1.34
CA ILE A 25 -8.13 -5.82 2.37
C ILE A 25 -9.31 -6.44 3.15
N VAL A 26 -10.31 -5.65 3.55
CA VAL A 26 -11.51 -6.14 4.25
C VAL A 26 -12.34 -7.09 3.39
N LEU A 27 -12.33 -6.89 2.06
CA LEU A 27 -13.04 -7.77 1.13
C LEU A 27 -12.34 -9.13 0.97
N ILE A 28 -11.00 -9.17 1.01
CA ILE A 28 -10.23 -10.42 0.97
C ILE A 28 -10.62 -11.30 2.16
N PRO A 29 -11.11 -12.54 1.93
CA PRO A 29 -11.38 -13.46 3.02
C PRO A 29 -10.09 -13.77 3.80
N VAL A 30 -10.15 -13.66 5.13
CA VAL A 30 -8.97 -13.85 5.98
C VAL A 30 -8.42 -15.28 5.85
N VAL A 31 -7.18 -15.39 5.37
CA VAL A 31 -6.38 -16.61 5.40
C VAL A 31 -5.49 -16.57 6.64
N ARG A 32 -5.71 -17.46 7.60
CA ARG A 32 -4.97 -17.42 8.88
C ARG A 32 -3.48 -17.72 8.71
N ASN A 33 -3.15 -18.61 7.78
CA ASN A 33 -1.79 -19.00 7.45
C ASN A 33 -1.68 -19.23 5.93
N TYR A 34 -0.97 -18.36 5.22
CA TYR A 34 -0.75 -18.47 3.77
C TYR A 34 0.25 -19.57 3.39
N ALA A 35 1.00 -20.13 4.35
CA ALA A 35 1.81 -21.32 4.11
C ALA A 35 0.96 -22.60 3.98
N ASP A 36 -0.31 -22.55 4.39
CA ASP A 36 -1.29 -23.61 4.20
C ASP A 36 -2.16 -23.29 2.97
N HIS A 37 -1.82 -23.90 1.84
CA HIS A 37 -2.51 -23.64 0.58
C HIS A 37 -3.97 -24.15 0.56
N GLU A 38 -4.37 -25.05 1.46
CA GLU A 38 -5.77 -25.47 1.61
C GLU A 38 -6.63 -24.34 2.19
N LEU A 39 -6.08 -23.58 3.14
CA LEU A 39 -6.73 -22.39 3.67
C LEU A 39 -6.86 -21.29 2.60
N ALA A 40 -5.82 -21.11 1.78
CA ALA A 40 -5.84 -20.17 0.67
C ALA A 40 -6.86 -20.58 -0.41
N GLU A 41 -6.95 -21.87 -0.74
CA GLU A 41 -8.00 -22.39 -1.64
C GLU A 41 -9.41 -22.14 -1.08
N THR A 42 -9.62 -22.43 0.21
CA THR A 42 -10.91 -22.20 0.88
C THR A 42 -11.31 -20.71 0.85
N ALA A 43 -10.34 -19.80 0.99
CA ALA A 43 -10.59 -18.37 0.84
C ALA A 43 -10.90 -17.98 -0.61
N ALA A 44 -10.10 -18.46 -1.57
CA ALA A 44 -10.31 -18.24 -3.01
C ALA A 44 -11.63 -18.86 -3.52
N ALA A 45 -12.19 -19.83 -2.79
CA ALA A 45 -13.52 -20.38 -3.05
C ALA A 45 -14.61 -19.28 -3.08
N LYS A 46 -14.42 -18.22 -2.28
CA LYS A 46 -15.27 -17.01 -2.23
C LYS A 46 -14.89 -16.05 -3.36
N SER A 47 -14.96 -16.54 -4.60
CA SER A 47 -14.38 -15.96 -5.82
C SER A 47 -14.63 -14.47 -6.03
N LYS A 48 -15.85 -13.97 -5.80
CA LYS A 48 -16.16 -12.54 -5.94
C LYS A 48 -15.39 -11.68 -4.93
N ARG A 49 -15.40 -12.08 -3.65
CA ARG A 49 -14.71 -11.37 -2.58
C ARG A 49 -13.20 -11.40 -2.76
N TRP A 50 -12.68 -12.58 -3.13
CA TRP A 50 -11.28 -12.77 -3.46
C TRP A 50 -10.84 -11.83 -4.58
N PHE A 51 -11.52 -11.88 -5.73
CA PHE A 51 -11.18 -11.05 -6.90
C PHE A 51 -11.23 -9.55 -6.58
N TRP A 52 -12.36 -9.07 -6.04
CA TRP A 52 -12.55 -7.63 -5.79
C TRP A 52 -11.63 -7.12 -4.69
N GLY A 53 -11.37 -7.92 -3.65
CA GLY A 53 -10.46 -7.54 -2.59
C GLY A 53 -9.03 -7.34 -3.08
N HIS A 54 -8.53 -8.27 -3.92
CA HIS A 54 -7.21 -8.15 -4.53
C HIS A 54 -7.14 -7.00 -5.54
N LEU A 55 -8.15 -6.85 -6.41
CA LEU A 55 -8.20 -5.78 -7.40
C LEU A 55 -8.22 -4.39 -6.74
N LEU A 56 -9.06 -4.18 -5.73
CA LEU A 56 -9.11 -2.91 -5.01
C LEU A 56 -7.83 -2.65 -4.23
N SER A 57 -7.23 -3.67 -3.62
CA SER A 57 -5.91 -3.53 -2.98
C SER A 57 -4.83 -3.12 -3.99
N ALA A 58 -4.86 -3.69 -5.21
CA ALA A 58 -3.91 -3.34 -6.28
C ALA A 58 -4.12 -1.89 -6.72
N ILE A 59 -5.37 -1.47 -6.94
CA ILE A 59 -5.71 -0.07 -7.22
C ILE A 59 -5.24 0.83 -6.07
N GLY A 60 -5.39 0.39 -4.83
CA GLY A 60 -4.86 1.05 -3.65
C GLY A 60 -3.36 1.34 -3.78
N PHE A 61 -2.52 0.33 -4.03
CA PHE A 61 -1.08 0.57 -4.23
C PHE A 61 -0.78 1.50 -5.42
N GLY A 62 -1.56 1.43 -6.50
CA GLY A 62 -1.48 2.40 -7.60
C GLY A 62 -1.77 3.84 -7.17
N LEU A 63 -2.82 4.05 -6.37
CA LEU A 63 -3.11 5.35 -5.76
C LEU A 63 -1.98 5.79 -4.82
N GLY A 64 -1.39 4.85 -4.08
CA GLY A 64 -0.22 5.10 -3.23
C GLY A 64 0.95 5.70 -4.02
N ILE A 65 1.23 5.19 -5.22
CA ILE A 65 2.25 5.76 -6.12
C ILE A 65 1.90 7.20 -6.52
N VAL A 66 0.64 7.46 -6.89
CA VAL A 66 0.18 8.80 -7.29
C VAL A 66 0.31 9.79 -6.13
N VAL A 67 -0.11 9.38 -4.94
CA VAL A 67 0.02 10.20 -3.72
C VAL A 67 1.48 10.48 -3.41
N SER A 68 2.36 9.48 -3.52
CA SER A 68 3.80 9.66 -3.32
C SER A 68 4.42 10.59 -4.36
N ALA A 69 3.94 10.59 -5.60
CA ALA A 69 4.37 11.57 -6.59
C ALA A 69 3.93 12.98 -6.20
N ALA A 70 2.72 13.17 -5.68
CA ALA A 70 2.25 14.48 -5.20
C ALA A 70 3.07 14.98 -4.00
N VAL A 71 3.35 14.10 -3.04
CA VAL A 71 4.24 14.41 -1.91
C VAL A 71 5.66 14.70 -2.38
N ASN A 72 6.18 13.94 -3.34
CA ASN A 72 7.50 14.19 -3.90
C ASN A 72 7.57 15.53 -4.65
N LEU A 73 6.54 15.90 -5.41
CA LEU A 73 6.48 17.22 -6.02
C LEU A 73 6.55 18.31 -4.95
N TYR A 74 5.85 18.14 -3.83
CA TYR A 74 5.98 19.08 -2.70
C TYR A 74 7.40 19.11 -2.11
N LEU A 75 8.02 17.93 -1.93
CA LEU A 75 9.37 17.80 -1.38
C LEU A 75 10.46 18.37 -2.29
N LEU A 76 10.37 18.18 -3.60
CA LEU A 76 11.34 18.69 -4.58
C LEU A 76 11.45 20.22 -4.59
N TRP A 77 10.37 20.90 -4.21
CA TRP A 77 10.30 22.36 -4.10
C TRP A 77 10.89 22.86 -2.79
N SER A 78 10.99 22.01 -1.77
CA SER A 78 11.28 22.40 -0.40
C SER A 78 12.62 21.88 0.13
N ILE A 79 13.03 20.65 -0.17
CA ILE A 79 14.19 19.97 0.46
C ILE A 79 14.85 18.94 -0.49
N ASN A 80 16.17 18.74 -0.30
CA ASN A 80 17.05 17.68 -0.84
C ASN A 80 16.45 16.77 -1.93
N ARG A 81 16.64 17.19 -3.19
CA ARG A 81 16.06 16.57 -4.38
C ARG A 81 16.47 15.11 -4.59
N PHE A 82 17.67 14.75 -4.16
CA PHE A 82 18.20 13.40 -4.33
C PHE A 82 17.39 12.39 -3.51
N TRP A 83 17.25 12.62 -2.20
CA TRP A 83 16.52 11.71 -1.31
C TRP A 83 15.02 11.67 -1.62
N ALA A 84 14.44 12.82 -2.01
CA ALA A 84 13.05 12.87 -2.45
C ALA A 84 12.83 11.99 -3.70
N GLY A 85 13.64 12.19 -4.74
CA GLY A 85 13.57 11.40 -5.97
C GLY A 85 13.85 9.91 -5.75
N PHE A 86 14.84 9.57 -4.91
CA PHE A 86 15.15 8.19 -4.57
C PHE A 86 14.02 7.51 -3.79
N GLY A 87 13.43 8.20 -2.80
CA GLY A 87 12.26 7.72 -2.08
C GLY A 87 11.08 7.45 -3.01
N LEU A 88 10.78 8.38 -3.93
CA LEU A 88 9.74 8.19 -4.94
C LEU A 88 10.01 6.97 -5.83
N LEU A 89 11.24 6.78 -6.30
CA LEU A 89 11.61 5.63 -7.12
C LEU A 89 11.33 4.30 -6.38
N LEU A 90 11.73 4.21 -5.11
CA LEU A 90 11.46 3.01 -4.29
C LEU A 90 9.95 2.76 -4.15
N MET A 91 9.15 3.81 -3.96
CA MET A 91 7.70 3.68 -3.89
C MET A 91 7.06 3.27 -5.22
N ILE A 92 7.54 3.77 -6.36
CA ILE A 92 7.07 3.37 -7.68
C ILE A 92 7.35 1.88 -7.90
N VAL A 93 8.60 1.45 -7.70
CA VAL A 93 9.00 0.06 -7.92
C VAL A 93 8.27 -0.86 -6.94
N GLY A 94 8.25 -0.51 -5.65
CA GLY A 94 7.60 -1.29 -4.62
C GLY A 94 6.09 -1.40 -4.81
N GLY A 95 5.42 -0.28 -5.09
CA GLY A 95 3.98 -0.23 -5.35
C GLY A 95 3.60 -0.98 -6.62
N THR A 96 4.42 -0.91 -7.66
CA THR A 96 4.21 -1.66 -8.90
C THR A 96 4.33 -3.17 -8.65
N ALA A 97 5.35 -3.60 -7.91
CA ALA A 97 5.49 -5.00 -7.51
C ALA A 97 4.27 -5.49 -6.72
N GLN A 98 3.77 -4.67 -5.76
CA GLN A 98 2.55 -4.97 -5.01
C GLN A 98 1.31 -5.11 -5.92
N MET A 99 1.13 -4.19 -6.87
CA MET A 99 0.03 -4.25 -7.83
C MET A 99 0.04 -5.55 -8.64
N PHE A 100 1.20 -5.94 -9.14
CA PHE A 100 1.34 -7.19 -9.91
C PHE A 100 1.16 -8.42 -9.02
N GLY A 101 1.71 -8.43 -7.81
CA GLY A 101 1.51 -9.51 -6.84
C GLY A 101 0.03 -9.71 -6.52
N LEU A 102 -0.68 -8.63 -6.17
CA LEU A 102 -2.12 -8.66 -5.89
C LEU A 102 -2.94 -9.05 -7.12
N GLY A 103 -2.58 -8.57 -8.31
CA GLY A 103 -3.25 -8.94 -9.55
C GLY A 103 -3.10 -10.43 -9.87
N ALA A 104 -1.87 -10.95 -9.75
CA ALA A 104 -1.58 -12.36 -9.95
C ALA A 104 -2.33 -13.23 -8.93
N ASP A 105 -2.29 -12.88 -7.65
CA ASP A 105 -2.95 -13.63 -6.58
C ASP A 105 -4.48 -13.54 -6.65
N GLY A 106 -5.02 -12.40 -7.08
CA GLY A 106 -6.45 -12.17 -7.26
C GLY A 106 -7.06 -12.93 -8.45
N ILE A 107 -6.30 -13.07 -9.54
CA ILE A 107 -6.78 -13.66 -10.80
C ILE A 107 -6.37 -15.12 -10.95
N GLY A 108 -5.14 -15.46 -10.59
CA GLY A 108 -4.51 -16.75 -10.83
C GLY A 108 -5.30 -17.97 -10.32
N PRO A 109 -5.64 -18.03 -9.02
CA PRO A 109 -6.45 -19.13 -8.46
C PRO A 109 -7.80 -19.28 -9.16
N LEU A 110 -8.41 -18.16 -9.57
CA LEU A 110 -9.71 -18.16 -10.25
C LEU A 110 -9.59 -18.63 -11.69
N ALA A 111 -8.51 -18.28 -12.39
CA ALA A 111 -8.23 -18.76 -13.74
C ALA A 111 -8.03 -20.27 -13.76
N VAL A 112 -7.27 -20.82 -12.79
CA VAL A 112 -7.09 -22.27 -12.64
C VAL A 112 -8.42 -22.98 -12.38
N ARG A 113 -9.25 -22.43 -11.47
CA ARG A 113 -10.60 -22.98 -11.22
C ARG A 113 -11.50 -22.96 -12.45
N ARG A 114 -11.46 -21.89 -13.24
CA ARG A 114 -12.21 -21.80 -14.50
C ARG A 114 -11.74 -22.82 -15.54
N ALA A 115 -10.47 -23.21 -15.50
CA ALA A 115 -9.92 -24.28 -16.34
C ALA A 115 -10.23 -25.70 -15.81
N GLY A 116 -11.01 -25.83 -14.73
CA GLY A 116 -11.37 -27.13 -14.13
C GLY A 116 -10.38 -27.65 -13.08
N GLY A 117 -9.33 -26.89 -12.75
CA GLY A 117 -8.37 -27.26 -11.70
C GLY A 117 -8.76 -26.79 -10.30
N SER A 118 -8.02 -27.26 -9.30
CA SER A 118 -8.08 -26.71 -7.93
C SER A 118 -7.32 -25.39 -7.84
N ALA A 119 -7.81 -24.43 -7.05
CA ALA A 119 -7.10 -23.16 -6.82
C ALA A 119 -5.72 -23.39 -6.18
N LYS A 120 -5.57 -24.47 -5.40
CA LYS A 120 -4.33 -24.88 -4.77
C LYS A 120 -3.18 -25.05 -5.77
N LEU A 121 -3.47 -25.52 -6.98
CA LEU A 121 -2.46 -25.69 -8.03
C LEU A 121 -1.76 -24.36 -8.38
N PHE A 122 -2.47 -23.23 -8.31
CA PHE A 122 -1.84 -21.91 -8.47
C PHE A 122 -0.86 -21.63 -7.33
N PHE A 123 -1.29 -21.80 -6.07
CA PHE A 123 -0.46 -21.50 -4.90
C PHE A 123 0.77 -22.42 -4.81
N ASP A 124 0.59 -23.71 -5.10
CA ASP A 124 1.68 -24.69 -5.19
C ASP A 124 2.66 -24.32 -6.33
N GLY A 125 2.12 -23.88 -7.47
CA GLY A 125 2.88 -23.55 -8.67
C GLY A 125 3.62 -22.22 -8.60
N SER A 126 3.04 -21.22 -7.93
CA SER A 126 3.61 -19.87 -7.81
C SER A 126 4.86 -19.84 -6.94
N ARG A 127 4.98 -20.77 -5.98
CA ARG A 127 6.12 -20.87 -5.05
C ARG A 127 6.49 -19.49 -4.48
N VAL A 128 7.78 -19.15 -4.51
CA VAL A 128 8.33 -17.89 -4.01
C VAL A 128 8.04 -16.70 -4.93
N TRP A 129 7.50 -16.88 -6.14
CA TRP A 129 7.35 -15.75 -7.06
C TRP A 129 6.31 -14.75 -6.58
N VAL A 130 5.12 -15.21 -6.20
CA VAL A 130 4.05 -14.32 -5.69
C VAL A 130 4.45 -13.77 -4.32
N THR A 131 4.79 -14.63 -3.37
CA THR A 131 5.21 -14.22 -2.01
C THR A 131 6.47 -13.34 -2.01
N GLY A 132 7.46 -13.67 -2.83
CA GLY A 132 8.68 -12.89 -2.97
C GLY A 132 8.45 -11.53 -3.61
N THR A 133 7.55 -11.44 -4.60
CA THR A 133 7.12 -10.16 -5.19
C THR A 133 6.44 -9.28 -4.14
N PHE A 134 5.58 -9.86 -3.30
CA PHE A 134 4.96 -9.16 -2.18
C PHE A 134 5.99 -8.65 -1.18
N ILE A 135 6.90 -9.50 -0.72
CA ILE A 135 7.93 -9.12 0.26
C ILE A 135 8.82 -8.01 -0.31
N ALA A 136 9.35 -8.18 -1.52
CA ALA A 136 10.19 -7.17 -2.17
C ALA A 136 9.43 -5.86 -2.38
N GLY A 137 8.20 -5.94 -2.88
CA GLY A 137 7.34 -4.77 -3.09
C GLY A 137 7.08 -4.00 -1.79
N SER A 138 6.81 -4.72 -0.71
CA SER A 138 6.56 -4.15 0.62
C SER A 138 7.79 -3.45 1.19
N ILE A 139 8.95 -4.10 1.11
CA ILE A 139 10.22 -3.56 1.59
C ILE A 139 10.53 -2.26 0.83
N LEU A 140 10.50 -2.30 -0.50
CA LEU A 140 10.81 -1.13 -1.33
C LEU A 140 9.82 0.02 -1.08
N PHE A 141 8.52 -0.28 -1.06
CA PHE A 141 7.49 0.75 -0.82
C PHE A 141 7.66 1.39 0.55
N SER A 142 7.90 0.59 1.59
CA SER A 142 8.05 1.08 2.96
C SER A 142 9.34 1.86 3.17
N LEU A 143 10.45 1.44 2.54
CA LEU A 143 11.68 2.24 2.56
C LEU A 143 11.47 3.62 1.93
N GLY A 144 10.74 3.68 0.82
CA GLY A 144 10.32 4.94 0.22
C GLY A 144 9.45 5.79 1.15
N GLN A 145 8.49 5.16 1.86
CA GLN A 145 7.69 5.84 2.88
C GLN A 145 8.54 6.38 4.04
N ILE A 146 9.48 5.59 4.55
CA ILE A 146 10.38 6.01 5.64
C ILE A 146 11.19 7.23 5.22
N ILE A 147 11.80 7.20 4.03
CA ILE A 147 12.53 8.36 3.49
C ILE A 147 11.63 9.57 3.40
N MET A 148 10.42 9.41 2.86
CA MET A 148 9.42 10.48 2.75
C MET A 148 9.08 11.07 4.13
N VAL A 149 8.77 10.23 5.12
CA VAL A 149 8.44 10.67 6.49
C VAL A 149 9.62 11.39 7.14
N ILE A 150 10.86 10.93 6.95
CA ILE A 150 12.06 11.61 7.47
C ILE A 150 12.20 13.00 6.85
N LEU A 151 12.07 13.11 5.52
CA LEU A 151 12.21 14.40 4.82
C LEU A 151 11.15 15.40 5.25
N ILE A 152 9.91 14.92 5.44
CA ILE A 152 8.78 15.72 5.89
C ILE A 152 8.87 16.06 7.38
N GLY A 153 9.37 15.15 8.20
CA GLY A 153 9.48 15.33 9.65
C GLY A 153 10.48 16.41 10.07
N ASN A 154 11.37 16.81 9.17
CA ASN A 154 12.28 17.94 9.35
C ASN A 154 11.59 19.30 9.09
N TRP A 155 10.29 19.33 8.81
CA TRP A 155 9.50 20.55 8.68
C TRP A 155 8.73 20.89 9.95
N GLU A 156 8.60 22.20 10.23
CA GLU A 156 7.91 22.76 11.41
C GLU A 156 6.42 22.41 11.49
N PHE A 157 5.82 21.95 10.38
CA PHE A 157 4.42 21.55 10.33
C PHE A 157 4.11 20.36 11.26
N PHE A 158 5.06 19.45 11.42
CA PHE A 158 4.83 18.19 12.12
C PHE A 158 5.50 18.18 13.49
N LEU A 159 4.70 17.93 14.52
CA LEU A 159 5.23 17.69 15.87
C LEU A 159 6.13 16.45 15.86
N PRO A 160 7.25 16.44 16.62
CA PRO A 160 8.17 15.29 16.67
C PRO A 160 7.47 13.96 16.98
N ALA A 161 6.50 13.97 17.89
CA ALA A 161 5.73 12.79 18.25
C ALA A 161 4.94 12.20 17.06
N MET A 162 4.40 13.05 16.19
CA MET A 162 3.67 12.59 15.02
C MET A 162 4.59 12.03 13.95
N THR A 163 5.75 12.66 13.72
CA THR A 163 6.80 12.11 12.85
C THR A 163 7.24 10.72 13.32
N ILE A 164 7.49 10.55 14.62
CA ILE A 164 7.86 9.24 15.20
C ILE A 164 6.74 8.22 14.98
N THR A 165 5.49 8.61 15.19
CA THR A 165 4.33 7.72 14.98
C THR A 165 4.23 7.28 13.52
N MET A 166 4.44 8.19 12.57
CA MET A 166 4.46 7.87 11.13
C MET A 166 5.64 6.95 10.76
N LEU A 167 6.82 7.12 11.37
CA LEU A 167 7.97 6.23 11.16
C LEU A 167 7.72 4.82 11.69
N VAL A 168 7.14 4.71 12.89
CA VAL A 168 6.73 3.42 13.46
C VAL A 168 5.69 2.76 12.56
N ALA A 169 4.70 3.51 12.09
CA ALA A 169 3.68 3.00 11.17
C ALA A 169 4.27 2.53 9.84
N ALA A 170 5.20 3.28 9.23
CA ALA A 170 5.88 2.87 7.99
C ALA A 170 6.73 1.61 8.19
N THR A 171 7.35 1.47 9.36
CA THR A 171 8.09 0.24 9.72
C THR A 171 7.14 -0.94 9.88
N LEU A 172 6.03 -0.77 10.61
CA LEU A 172 5.01 -1.81 10.80
C LEU A 172 4.32 -2.19 9.47
N PHE A 173 4.12 -1.23 8.56
CA PHE A 173 3.66 -1.51 7.20
C PHE A 173 4.58 -2.54 6.53
N SER A 174 5.90 -2.31 6.56
CA SER A 174 6.91 -3.23 6.00
C SER A 174 6.91 -4.62 6.66
N LEU A 175 6.82 -4.66 7.99
CA LEU A 175 6.89 -5.92 8.73
C LEU A 175 5.62 -6.74 8.58
N SER A 176 4.47 -6.07 8.45
CA SER A 176 3.17 -6.73 8.37
C SER A 176 3.02 -7.67 7.18
N THR A 177 3.71 -7.36 6.07
CA THR A 177 3.68 -8.15 4.83
C THR A 177 4.62 -9.36 4.87
N ALA A 178 5.55 -9.40 5.83
CA ALA A 178 6.37 -10.58 6.09
C ALA A 178 5.64 -11.63 6.95
N VAL A 179 4.51 -11.25 7.56
CA VAL A 179 3.66 -12.19 8.30
C VAL A 179 2.84 -12.98 7.27
N PRO A 180 2.98 -14.31 7.18
CA PRO A 180 2.22 -15.14 6.24
C PRO A 180 0.77 -15.33 6.73
N SER A 181 0.07 -14.24 7.01
CA SER A 181 -1.28 -14.21 7.54
C SER A 181 -2.06 -13.03 7.00
N GLY A 182 -3.34 -13.24 6.68
CA GLY A 182 -4.27 -12.18 6.32
C GLY A 182 -4.42 -11.11 7.41
N TYR A 183 -4.10 -11.43 8.67
CA TYR A 183 -4.06 -10.43 9.76
C TYR A 183 -2.98 -9.36 9.55
N GLY A 184 -1.86 -9.70 8.89
CA GLY A 184 -0.83 -8.74 8.51
C GLY A 184 -1.38 -7.63 7.60
N LEU A 185 -2.26 -7.99 6.66
CA LEU A 185 -2.89 -7.03 5.76
C LEU A 185 -3.73 -5.98 6.51
N TYR A 186 -4.39 -6.34 7.61
CA TYR A 186 -5.11 -5.35 8.43
C TYR A 186 -4.16 -4.37 9.09
N VAL A 187 -2.98 -4.82 9.53
CA VAL A 187 -1.94 -3.91 10.04
C VAL A 187 -1.49 -2.96 8.93
N THR A 188 -1.29 -3.46 7.71
CA THR A 188 -0.97 -2.64 6.53
C THR A 188 -2.03 -1.54 6.29
N ALA A 189 -3.32 -1.87 6.36
CA ALA A 189 -4.40 -0.90 6.20
C ALA A 189 -4.37 0.17 7.30
N VAL A 190 -4.24 -0.24 8.56
CA VAL A 190 -4.23 0.68 9.71
C VAL A 190 -3.03 1.62 9.64
N THR A 191 -1.83 1.09 9.37
CA THR A 191 -0.62 1.91 9.27
C THR A 191 -0.68 2.87 8.10
N ALA A 192 -1.33 2.52 6.99
CA ALA A 192 -1.59 3.45 5.89
C ALA A 192 -2.42 4.66 6.36
N PHE A 193 -3.46 4.48 7.19
CA PHE A 193 -4.18 5.65 7.74
C PHE A 193 -3.28 6.52 8.62
N ILE A 194 -2.47 5.90 9.48
CA ILE A 194 -1.57 6.62 10.40
C ILE A 194 -0.56 7.47 9.63
N ILE A 195 -0.04 6.98 8.50
CA ILE A 195 0.94 7.71 7.68
C ILE A 195 0.25 8.81 6.85
N TYR A 196 -0.86 8.50 6.19
CA TYR A 196 -1.38 9.37 5.13
C TYR A 196 -2.44 10.37 5.60
N LEU A 197 -3.16 10.14 6.70
CA LEU A 197 -4.09 11.15 7.22
C LEU A 197 -3.40 12.46 7.63
N PRO A 198 -2.24 12.45 8.34
CA PRO A 198 -1.50 13.69 8.61
C PRO A 198 -1.05 14.41 7.34
N LEU A 199 -0.63 13.67 6.31
CA LEU A 199 -0.22 14.24 5.02
C LEU A 199 -1.40 14.86 4.27
N ALA A 200 -2.59 14.25 4.34
CA ALA A 200 -3.80 14.85 3.79
C ALA A 200 -4.14 16.16 4.51
N GLY A 201 -3.97 16.21 5.83
CA GLY A 201 -4.12 17.42 6.63
C GLY A 201 -3.15 18.54 6.21
N LEU A 202 -1.88 18.20 5.94
CA LEU A 202 -0.90 19.13 5.38
C LEU A 202 -1.39 19.72 4.04
N PHE A 203 -1.75 18.88 3.08
CA PHE A 203 -2.24 19.37 1.79
C PHE A 203 -3.52 20.19 1.92
N TRP A 204 -4.42 19.82 2.83
CA TRP A 204 -5.62 20.61 3.08
C TRP A 204 -5.28 22.01 3.59
N GLN A 205 -4.37 22.12 4.56
CA GLN A 205 -3.94 23.42 5.09
C GLN A 205 -3.27 24.28 4.00
N LEU A 206 -2.38 23.69 3.20
CA LEU A 206 -1.75 24.37 2.05
C LEU A 206 -2.75 24.81 0.98
N ALA A 207 -3.91 24.16 0.88
CA ALA A 207 -4.97 24.57 -0.03
C ALA A 207 -5.73 25.80 0.48
N THR A 208 -5.77 26.03 1.80
CA THR A 208 -6.55 27.09 2.44
C THR A 208 -5.78 28.37 2.73
N ILE A 209 -4.45 28.33 2.64
CA ILE A 209 -3.55 29.50 2.69
C ILE A 209 -3.51 30.14 1.29
#